data_AF-A4BUD7-F1
#
_entry.id   AF-A4BUD7-F1
#
_cell.length_a   1.000
_cell.length_b   1.000
_cell.length_c   1.000
_cell.angle_alpha   90.00
_cell.angle_beta   90.00
_cell.angle_gamma   90.00
#
_symmetry.space_group_name_H-M   'P 1'
#
loop_
_entity.id
_entity.type
_entity.pdbx_description
1 polymer ?
#
loop_
_entity_poly.entity_id
_entity_poly.type
_entity_poly.pdbx_seq_one_letter_code
_entity_poly.pdbx_strand_id
1 'polypeptide(L)' 'MKDKIFHNMSQRAATLLRDDLEAKGAVRLSEVEAAQKEILAAAKRLADEGQLSLGAAGEAYI' A
#
# COMPACT_ATOMS: atom_id res chain seq x y z
N MET A 1 -4.38 9.20 3.82
CA MET A 1 -3.61 8.11 3.14
C MET A 1 -4.51 7.25 2.25
N LYS A 2 -5.58 6.64 2.78
CA LYS A 2 -6.49 5.79 1.99
C LYS A 2 -7.01 6.46 0.71
N ASP A 3 -7.45 7.71 0.80
CA ASP A 3 -7.99 8.44 -0.36
C ASP A 3 -6.98 8.63 -1.48
N LYS A 4 -5.69 8.83 -1.13
CA LYS A 4 -4.61 8.94 -2.12
C LYS A 4 -4.43 7.64 -2.90
N ILE A 5 -4.57 6.48 -2.24
CA ILE A 5 -4.49 5.18 -2.91
C ILE A 5 -5.69 4.99 -3.85
N PHE A 6 -6.91 5.18 -3.35
CA PHE A 6 -8.12 5.01 -4.17
C PHE A 6 -8.20 6.00 -5.35
N HIS A 7 -7.70 7.23 -5.19
CA HIS A 7 -7.66 8.21 -6.27
C HIS A 7 -6.77 7.78 -7.44
N ASN A 8 -5.74 6.98 -7.19
CA ASN A 8 -4.81 6.49 -8.22
C ASN A 8 -5.25 5.13 -8.82
N MET A 9 -6.47 4.68 -8.54
CA MET A 9 -7.05 3.46 -9.09
C MET A 9 -8.14 3.80 -10.13
N SER A 10 -8.38 2.88 -11.06
CA SER A 10 -9.61 2.95 -11.87
C SER A 10 -10.85 2.79 -10.98
N GLN A 11 -11.97 3.41 -11.36
CA GLN A 11 -13.21 3.34 -10.58
C GLN A 11 -13.63 1.89 -10.27
N ARG A 12 -13.55 1.00 -11.28
CA ARG A 12 -13.87 -0.42 -11.11
C ARG A 12 -12.95 -1.09 -10.08
N ALA A 13 -11.64 -0.87 -10.14
CA ALA A 13 -10.69 -1.49 -9.21
C ALA A 13 -10.89 -0.95 -7.78
N ALA A 14 -11.19 0.34 -7.64
CA ALA A 14 -11.49 0.95 -6.35
C ALA A 14 -12.77 0.37 -5.72
N THR A 15 -13.81 0.09 -6.51
CA THR A 15 -15.04 -0.57 -6.03
C THR A 15 -14.74 -1.99 -5.56
N LEU A 16 -14.10 -2.81 -6.39
CA LEU A 16 -13.78 -4.19 -6.03
C LEU A 16 -12.94 -4.27 -4.73
N LEU A 17 -11.96 -3.38 -4.57
CA LEU A 17 -11.15 -3.36 -3.35
C LEU A 17 -11.96 -2.97 -2.10
N ARG A 18 -12.98 -2.11 -2.22
CA ARG A 18 -13.85 -1.78 -1.08
C ARG A 18 -14.70 -2.98 -0.68
N ASP A 19 -15.26 -3.67 -1.66
CA ASP A 19 -16.08 -4.86 -1.44
C ASP A 19 -15.24 -5.98 -0.77
N ASP A 20 -14.00 -6.17 -1.23
CA ASP A 20 -13.05 -7.12 -0.64
C ASP A 20 -12.69 -6.76 0.82
N LEU A 21 -12.52 -5.48 1.12
CA LEU A 21 -12.22 -5.00 2.47
C LEU A 21 -13.42 -5.20 3.42
N GLU A 22 -14.64 -4.97 2.93
CA GLU A 22 -15.86 -5.21 3.71
C GLU A 22 -16.05 -6.71 3.98
N ALA A 23 -15.84 -7.55 2.97
CA ALA A 23 -15.94 -9.00 3.09
C ALA A 23 -14.89 -9.61 4.03
N LYS A 24 -13.69 -9.01 4.12
CA LYS A 24 -12.61 -9.50 5.01
C LYS A 24 -12.90 -9.32 6.50
N GLY A 25 -13.74 -8.35 6.88
CA GLY A 25 -14.05 -8.09 8.28
C GLY A 25 -12.83 -7.74 9.14
N ALA A 26 -12.85 -8.10 10.42
CA ALA A 26 -11.74 -7.81 11.33
C ALA A 26 -10.51 -8.67 11.03
N VAL A 27 -9.35 -8.02 10.89
CA VAL A 27 -8.06 -8.65 10.60
C VAL A 27 -7.08 -8.45 11.75
N ARG A 28 -6.14 -9.39 11.92
CA ARG A 28 -5.12 -9.30 12.98
C ARG A 28 -4.11 -8.20 12.62
N LEU A 29 -3.64 -7.45 13.62
CA LEU A 29 -2.65 -6.40 13.42
C LEU A 29 -1.37 -6.93 12.75
N SER A 30 -0.91 -8.12 13.14
CA SER A 30 0.27 -8.76 12.54
C SER A 30 0.14 -9.04 11.04
N GLU A 31 -1.07 -9.31 10.55
CA GLU A 31 -1.32 -9.50 9.12
C GLU A 31 -1.27 -8.17 8.37
N VAL A 32 -1.77 -7.10 9.00
CA VAL A 32 -1.68 -5.74 8.45
C VAL A 32 -0.22 -5.30 8.32
N GLU A 33 0.58 -5.52 9.35
CA GLU A 33 2.02 -5.18 9.35
C GLU A 33 2.79 -6.00 8.29
N ALA A 34 2.49 -7.29 8.14
CA ALA A 34 3.08 -8.12 7.09
C ALA A 34 2.76 -7.58 5.68
N ALA A 35 1.49 -7.26 5.41
CA ALA A 35 1.08 -6.70 4.12
C ALA A 35 1.73 -5.33 3.85
N GLN A 36 1.86 -4.48 4.88
CA GLN A 36 2.57 -3.20 4.76
C GLN A 36 4.05 -3.40 4.41
N LYS A 37 4.71 -4.39 5.01
CA LYS A 37 6.11 -4.73 4.71
C LYS A 37 6.30 -5.19 3.27
N GLU A 38 5.35 -5.96 2.74
CA GLU A 38 5.37 -6.38 1.32
C GLU A 38 5.23 -5.17 0.38
N ILE A 39 4.34 -4.23 0.69
CA ILE A 39 4.18 -2.99 -0.09
C ILE A 39 5.48 -2.16 -0.07
N LEU A 40 6.13 -2.05 1.09
CA LEU A 40 7.42 -1.36 1.21
C LEU A 40 8.53 -2.04 0.40
N ALA A 41 8.59 -3.38 0.43
CA ALA A 41 9.54 -4.13 -0.37
C ALA A 41 9.33 -3.91 -1.87
N ALA A 42 8.08 -3.89 -2.34
CA ALA A 42 7.75 -3.57 -3.72
C ALA A 42 8.15 -2.13 -4.09
N ALA A 43 7.87 -1.15 -3.23
CA ALA A 43 8.25 0.24 -3.45
C ALA A 43 9.78 0.42 -3.52
N LYS A 44 10.53 -0.26 -2.64
CA LYS A 44 12.00 -0.26 -2.66
C LYS A 44 12.53 -0.84 -3.97
N ARG A 45 12.02 -1.99 -4.40
CA ARG A 45 12.42 -2.59 -5.68
C ARG A 45 12.19 -1.64 -6.86
N LEU A 46 11.01 -0.99 -6.92
CA LEU A 46 10.71 -0.01 -7.97
C LEU A 46 11.64 1.22 -7.92
N ALA A 47 12.11 1.60 -6.74
CA ALA A 47 13.08 2.66 -6.58
C ALA A 47 14.48 2.25 -7.05
N ASP A 48 14.91 1.02 -6.73
CA ASP A 48 16.16 0.44 -7.21
C ASP A 48 16.16 0.31 -8.76
N GLU A 49 15.00 0.07 -9.36
CA GLU A 49 14.77 0.07 -10.81
C GLU A 49 14.66 1.47 -11.43
N GLY A 50 14.70 2.54 -10.62
CA GLY A 50 14.57 3.93 -11.06
C GLY A 50 13.16 4.34 -11.49
N GLN A 51 12.15 3.48 -11.27
CA GLN A 51 10.75 3.75 -11.62
C GLN A 51 10.02 4.59 -10.56
N LEU A 52 10.55 4.63 -9.34
CA LEU A 52 9.96 5.35 -8.22
C LEU A 52 11.03 6.16 -7.49
N SER A 53 10.84 7.48 -7.38
CA SER A 53 11.69 8.31 -6.53
C SER A 53 11.11 8.34 -5.11
N LEU A 54 11.77 7.66 -4.18
CA LEU A 54 11.48 7.79 -2.76
C LEU A 54 12.09 9.13 -2.31
N GLY A 55 11.24 10.12 -2.06
CA GLY A 55 11.69 11.44 -1.62
C GLY A 55 12.58 11.33 -0.38
N ALA A 56 13.54 12.25 -0.24
CA ALA A 56 14.42 12.37 0.92
C ALA A 56 13.66 12.89 2.15
N ALA A 57 12.66 12.15 2.62
CA ALA A 57 12.21 12.17 4.01
C ALA A 57 12.79 10.89 4.64
N GLY A 58 14.12 10.90 4.77
CA GLY A 58 14.84 9.87 5.51
C GLY A 58 14.37 9.81 6.96
N GLU A 59 14.49 8.61 7.54
CA GLU A 59 14.45 8.37 8.98
C GLU A 59 13.07 8.39 9.65
N ALA A 60 12.18 7.54 9.18
CA ALA A 60 11.27 6.83 10.08
C ALA A 60 11.14 5.38 9.61
N TYR A 61 12.27 4.65 9.61
CA TYR A 61 12.26 3.20 9.68
C TYR A 61 12.61 2.83 11.12
N ILE A 62 11.63 3.01 12.01
CA ILE A 62 11.51 2.30 13.29
C ILE A 62 10.02 1.99 13.47
#